data_AF-A0A067BGW4-F1
#
_entry.id   AF-A0A067BGW4-F1
#
_cell.length_a   1.000
_cell.length_b   1.000
_cell.length_c   1.000
_cell.angle_alpha   90.00
_cell.angle_beta   90.00
_cell.angle_gamma   90.00
#
_symmetry.space_group_name_H-M   'P 1'
#
loop_
_entity.id
_entity.type
_entity.pdbx_description
1 polymer ?
#
loop_
_entity_poly.entity_id
_entity_poly.type
_entity_poly.pdbx_seq_one_letter_code
_entity_poly.pdbx_strand_id
1 'polypeptide(L)'
;MASFFRRSMLRPTALRSAALGLSAITSVAMCEAEAKPAKKMEFVGVFLDAKSRKQLEERFAAVHAKIPDQSTVVLKYNPTADELSTFAPIMGHNVKIEVKALAEDEHTQTAVVAVSTEHGAVQYAVECPHVTLSYSGEEGYSQAYANVLFERLQKTGSLTLEETDE
;
A
#
# COMPACT_ATOMS: atom_id res chain seq x y z
N MET A 1 -12.19 25.25 3.10
CA MET A 1 -12.72 26.19 2.09
C MET A 1 -13.07 25.40 0.83
N ALA A 2 -14.22 25.70 0.23
CA ALA A 2 -14.97 24.81 -0.65
C ALA A 2 -14.66 24.91 -2.15
N SER A 3 -15.02 23.83 -2.87
CA SER A 3 -15.45 23.75 -4.29
C SER A 3 -14.31 23.77 -5.35
N PHE A 4 -14.31 23.02 -6.45
CA PHE A 4 -15.39 22.85 -7.44
C PHE A 4 -15.43 21.50 -8.19
N PHE A 5 -16.67 21.04 -8.44
CA PHE A 5 -17.07 20.03 -9.42
C PHE A 5 -16.97 20.54 -10.87
N ARG A 6 -16.71 19.63 -11.82
CA ARG A 6 -17.34 19.67 -13.16
C ARG A 6 -17.75 18.28 -13.65
N ARG A 7 -19.06 18.00 -13.58
CA ARG A 7 -19.73 17.00 -14.43
C ARG A 7 -19.90 17.60 -15.82
N SER A 8 -19.48 16.89 -16.85
CA SER A 8 -19.94 17.14 -18.22
C SER A 8 -21.02 16.11 -18.56
N MET A 9 -22.26 16.57 -18.69
CA MET A 9 -23.33 15.86 -19.38
C MET A 9 -23.51 16.49 -20.76
N LEU A 10 -23.41 15.69 -21.82
CA LEU A 10 -24.00 15.99 -23.13
C LEU A 10 -24.55 14.69 -23.74
N ARG A 11 -25.86 14.71 -24.00
CA ARG A 11 -26.70 13.81 -24.81
C ARG A 11 -27.63 14.76 -25.59
N PRO A 12 -28.45 14.34 -26.58
CA PRO A 12 -28.35 13.29 -27.60
C PRO A 12 -28.61 13.86 -29.03
N THR A 13 -28.39 13.09 -30.10
CA THR A 13 -29.14 13.28 -31.37
C THR A 13 -29.37 11.94 -32.07
N ALA A 14 -30.62 11.72 -32.46
CA ALA A 14 -31.11 10.57 -33.21
C ALA A 14 -30.82 10.71 -34.72
N LEU A 15 -30.69 9.59 -35.45
CA LEU A 15 -31.55 9.31 -36.62
C LEU A 15 -31.36 7.87 -37.12
N ARG A 16 -32.46 7.32 -37.63
CA ARG A 16 -32.67 5.97 -38.19
C ARG A 16 -31.94 5.76 -39.51
N SER A 17 -31.59 4.50 -39.82
CA SER A 17 -31.72 3.92 -41.16
C SER A 17 -31.78 2.39 -41.04
N ALA A 18 -32.80 1.80 -41.65
CA ALA A 18 -33.00 0.37 -41.79
C ALA A 18 -32.59 -0.04 -43.22
N ALA A 19 -31.90 -1.17 -43.36
CA ALA A 19 -31.83 -1.91 -44.63
C ALA A 19 -31.59 -3.40 -44.33
N LEU A 20 -32.50 -4.23 -44.85
CA LEU A 20 -32.37 -5.68 -44.93
C LEU A 20 -31.22 -6.05 -45.88
N GLY A 21 -30.47 -7.10 -45.54
CA GLY A 21 -29.61 -7.82 -46.46
C GLY A 21 -29.25 -9.19 -45.89
N LEU A 22 -29.77 -10.25 -46.50
CA LEU A 22 -29.40 -11.64 -46.21
C LEU A 22 -27.96 -11.92 -46.65
N SER A 23 -27.16 -12.54 -45.77
CA SER A 23 -26.19 -13.58 -46.17
C SER A 23 -25.73 -14.36 -44.94
N ALA A 24 -25.92 -15.67 -45.02
CA ALA A 24 -25.47 -16.65 -44.05
C ALA A 24 -23.95 -16.86 -44.17
N ILE A 25 -23.21 -16.63 -43.09
CA ILE A 25 -21.89 -17.26 -42.86
C ILE A 25 -21.78 -17.57 -41.35
N THR A 26 -21.76 -18.87 -41.09
CA THR A 26 -21.04 -19.60 -40.04
C THR A 26 -20.60 -18.86 -38.77
N SER A 27 -21.18 -19.34 -37.68
CA SER A 27 -20.67 -19.38 -36.30
C SER A 27 -19.15 -19.37 -36.13
N VAL A 28 -18.64 -18.28 -35.57
CA VAL A 28 -17.71 -18.31 -34.43
C VAL A 28 -18.10 -17.14 -33.54
N ALA A 29 -18.93 -17.40 -32.52
CA ALA A 29 -19.07 -16.50 -31.40
C ALA A 29 -17.74 -16.57 -30.63
N MET A 30 -16.75 -15.80 -31.10
CA MET A 30 -15.63 -15.43 -30.26
C MET A 30 -16.23 -14.59 -29.15
N CYS A 31 -16.34 -15.17 -27.96
CA CYS A 31 -16.54 -14.39 -26.76
C CYS A 31 -15.44 -13.33 -26.74
N GLU A 32 -15.78 -12.09 -27.08
CA GLU A 32 -15.12 -10.93 -26.50
C GLU A 32 -15.38 -11.03 -24.99
N ALA A 33 -14.58 -11.85 -24.32
CA ALA A 33 -14.31 -11.64 -22.93
C ALA A 33 -13.59 -10.29 -22.90
N GLU A 34 -14.35 -9.23 -22.62
CA GLU A 34 -13.78 -7.95 -22.20
C GLU A 34 -12.74 -8.27 -21.14
N ALA A 35 -11.46 -8.22 -21.53
CA ALA A 35 -10.36 -8.50 -20.65
C ALA A 35 -10.43 -7.43 -19.57
N LYS A 36 -10.96 -7.81 -18.40
CA LYS A 36 -10.93 -6.96 -17.22
C LYS A 36 -9.49 -6.48 -17.08
N PRO A 37 -9.24 -5.15 -17.00
CA PRO A 37 -7.89 -4.65 -16.90
C PRO A 37 -7.22 -5.36 -15.73
N ALA A 38 -6.06 -5.98 -15.99
CA ALA A 38 -5.32 -6.70 -14.99
C ALA A 38 -5.14 -5.77 -13.78
N LYS A 39 -5.61 -6.21 -12.61
CA LYS A 39 -5.47 -5.43 -11.38
C LYS A 39 -3.98 -5.24 -11.11
N LYS A 40 -3.52 -3.99 -11.16
CA LYS A 40 -2.15 -3.65 -10.77
C LYS A 40 -1.98 -3.94 -9.28
N MET A 41 -0.83 -4.51 -8.92
CA MET A 41 -0.48 -4.76 -7.54
C MET A 41 -0.17 -3.43 -6.86
N GLU A 42 -0.85 -3.14 -5.74
CA GLU A 42 -0.74 -1.85 -5.06
C GLU A 42 0.53 -1.75 -4.22
N PHE A 43 0.89 -2.82 -3.52
CA PHE A 43 2.13 -2.89 -2.74
C PHE A 43 2.55 -4.33 -2.43
N VAL A 44 3.81 -4.49 -2.06
CA VAL A 44 4.37 -5.68 -1.42
C VAL A 44 4.60 -5.35 0.05
N GLY A 45 4.14 -6.20 0.95
CA GLY A 45 4.26 -5.97 2.38
C GLY A 45 4.33 -7.25 3.21
N VAL A 46 4.82 -7.10 4.43
CA VAL A 46 4.80 -8.13 5.47
C VAL A 46 3.58 -7.89 6.34
N PHE A 47 2.80 -8.94 6.56
CA PHE A 47 1.59 -8.91 7.38
C PHE A 47 1.90 -9.58 8.72
N LEU A 48 1.64 -8.88 9.81
CA LEU A 48 1.84 -9.44 11.13
C LEU A 48 0.71 -10.42 11.45
N ASP A 49 1.07 -11.60 11.94
CA ASP A 49 0.10 -12.55 12.45
C ASP A 49 -0.48 -12.07 13.80
N ALA A 50 -1.60 -12.68 14.21
CA ALA A 50 -2.32 -12.26 15.41
C ALA A 50 -1.46 -12.31 16.69
N LYS A 51 -0.53 -13.27 16.80
CA LYS A 51 0.35 -13.38 17.97
C LYS A 51 1.37 -12.25 17.99
N SER A 52 2.03 -11.98 16.87
CA SER A 52 3.00 -10.89 16.76
C SER A 52 2.36 -9.52 16.96
N ARG A 53 1.14 -9.31 16.43
CA ARG A 53 0.37 -8.09 16.67
C ARG A 53 0.07 -7.90 18.16
N LYS A 54 -0.40 -8.94 18.85
CA LYS A 54 -0.67 -8.88 20.28
C LYS A 54 0.59 -8.58 21.10
N GLN A 55 1.72 -9.19 20.75
CA GLN A 55 3.01 -8.89 21.39
C GLN A 55 3.43 -7.43 21.21
N LEU A 56 3.16 -6.87 20.03
CA LEU A 56 3.44 -5.46 19.74
C LEU A 56 2.54 -4.54 20.57
N GLU A 57 1.24 -4.82 20.66
CA GLU A 57 0.27 -4.07 21.47
C GLU A 57 0.56 -4.15 22.99
N GLU A 58 0.98 -5.32 23.48
CA GLU A 58 1.39 -5.50 24.88
C GLU A 58 2.66 -4.71 25.21
N ARG A 59 3.54 -4.52 24.22
CA ARG A 59 4.81 -3.81 24.39
C ARG A 59 4.68 -2.30 24.21
N PHE A 60 3.84 -1.88 23.29
CA PHE A 60 3.63 -0.49 22.91
C PHE A 60 2.13 -0.18 22.98
N ALA A 61 1.71 0.40 24.10
CA ALA A 61 0.32 0.80 24.29
C ALA A 61 -0.07 1.88 23.27
N ALA A 62 -1.25 1.73 22.66
CA ALA A 62 -1.78 2.69 21.72
C ALA A 62 -2.02 4.05 22.40
N VAL A 63 -1.49 5.11 21.80
CA VAL A 63 -1.64 6.49 22.30
C VAL A 63 -2.83 7.20 21.63
N HIS A 64 -3.23 6.76 20.44
CA HIS A 64 -4.30 7.38 19.65
C HIS A 64 -5.58 6.54 19.58
N ALA A 65 -6.68 7.19 19.17
CA ALA A 65 -8.03 6.61 19.19
C ALA A 65 -8.24 5.44 18.21
N LYS A 66 -7.51 5.39 17.09
CA LYS A 66 -7.65 4.31 16.10
C LYS A 66 -6.41 3.43 16.07
N ILE A 67 -6.66 2.13 15.99
CA ILE A 67 -5.66 1.09 15.78
C ILE A 67 -5.90 0.54 14.36
N PRO A 68 -4.86 0.36 13.52
CA PRO A 68 -5.03 -0.24 12.21
C PRO A 68 -5.64 -1.65 12.30
N ASP A 69 -6.63 -1.94 11.45
CA ASP A 69 -7.26 -3.27 11.41
C ASP A 69 -6.24 -4.38 11.11
N GLN A 70 -5.20 -4.03 10.36
CA GLN A 70 -4.12 -4.92 9.95
C GLN A 70 -2.77 -4.22 10.11
N SER A 71 -1.90 -4.80 10.94
CA SER A 71 -0.53 -4.32 11.10
C SER A 71 0.32 -4.84 9.95
N THR A 72 0.82 -3.93 9.14
CA THR A 72 1.61 -4.23 7.95
C THR A 72 2.89 -3.41 7.91
N VAL A 73 3.94 -4.01 7.35
CA VAL A 73 5.16 -3.32 6.93
C VAL A 73 5.16 -3.29 5.42
N VAL A 74 5.14 -2.11 4.81
CA VAL A 74 5.25 -2.01 3.35
C VAL A 74 6.72 -2.08 2.95
N LEU A 75 7.04 -2.90 1.96
CA LEU A 75 8.39 -3.04 1.39
C LEU A 75 8.55 -2.23 0.10
N LYS A 76 7.50 -2.20 -0.73
CA LYS A 76 7.45 -1.48 -2.01
C LYS A 76 6.01 -1.13 -2.38
N TYR A 77 5.77 0.10 -2.81
CA TYR A 77 4.51 0.51 -3.45
C TYR A 77 4.62 0.37 -4.98
N ASN A 78 3.52 -0.03 -5.62
CA ASN A 78 3.36 -0.18 -7.07
C ASN A 78 4.56 -0.88 -7.75
N PRO A 79 4.90 -2.11 -7.35
CA PRO A 79 6.04 -2.82 -7.93
C PRO A 79 5.85 -3.06 -9.44
N THR A 80 6.93 -2.90 -10.20
CA THR A 80 7.02 -3.44 -11.56
C THR A 80 7.14 -4.97 -11.53
N ALA A 81 6.97 -5.63 -12.68
CA ALA A 81 7.11 -7.09 -12.76
C ALA A 81 8.53 -7.55 -12.39
N ASP A 82 9.54 -6.79 -12.80
CA ASP A 82 10.94 -7.08 -12.51
C ASP A 82 11.26 -6.88 -11.03
N GLU A 83 10.78 -5.80 -10.41
CA GLU A 83 10.92 -5.58 -8.97
C GLU A 83 10.17 -6.63 -8.15
N LEU A 84 9.03 -7.14 -8.61
CA LEU A 84 8.31 -8.19 -7.89
C LEU A 84 9.13 -9.49 -7.81
N SER A 85 9.96 -9.76 -8.83
CA SER A 85 10.81 -10.95 -8.86
C SER A 85 11.89 -10.95 -7.77
N THR A 86 12.33 -9.77 -7.31
CA THR A 86 13.31 -9.65 -6.21
C THR A 86 12.71 -10.07 -4.87
N PHE A 87 11.39 -9.92 -4.71
CA PHE A 87 10.67 -10.34 -3.51
C PHE A 87 10.17 -11.80 -3.58
N ALA A 88 10.26 -12.47 -4.74
CA ALA A 88 9.79 -13.85 -4.90
C ALA A 88 10.33 -14.83 -3.82
N PRO A 89 11.61 -14.75 -3.37
CA PRO A 89 12.13 -15.64 -2.33
C PRO A 89 11.47 -15.47 -0.95
N ILE A 90 10.86 -14.30 -0.68
CA ILE A 90 10.23 -14.01 0.61
C ILE A 90 8.70 -14.11 0.56
N MET A 91 8.11 -14.17 -0.63
CA MET A 91 6.66 -14.25 -0.80
C MET A 91 6.10 -15.55 -0.24
N GLY A 92 5.14 -15.44 0.69
CA GLY A 92 4.50 -16.59 1.33
C GLY A 92 5.33 -17.24 2.45
N HIS A 93 6.51 -16.70 2.76
CA HIS A 93 7.37 -17.19 3.82
C HIS A 93 7.27 -16.32 5.09
N ASN A 94 7.57 -16.93 6.23
CA ASN A 94 7.65 -16.20 7.48
C ASN A 94 8.95 -15.37 7.51
N VAL A 95 8.85 -14.16 8.05
CA VAL A 95 9.99 -13.26 8.23
C VAL A 95 10.07 -12.82 9.67
N LYS A 96 11.26 -12.38 10.09
CA LYS A 96 11.48 -11.80 11.41
C LYS A 96 11.46 -10.28 11.31
N ILE A 97 10.59 -9.66 12.11
CA ILE A 97 10.51 -8.21 12.25
C ILE A 97 11.17 -7.82 13.58
N GLU A 98 12.08 -6.86 13.54
CA GLU A 98 12.74 -6.29 14.71
C GLU A 98 12.40 -4.80 14.80
N VAL A 99 11.83 -4.37 15.93
CA VAL A 99 11.54 -2.96 16.17
C VAL A 99 12.83 -2.24 16.55
N LYS A 100 13.21 -1.23 15.77
CA LYS A 100 14.44 -0.44 15.94
C LYS A 100 14.18 0.86 16.70
N ALA A 101 13.06 1.52 16.43
CA ALA A 101 12.69 2.77 17.08
C ALA A 101 11.18 2.93 17.15
N LEU A 102 10.74 3.81 18.06
CA LEU A 102 9.37 4.29 18.13
C LEU A 102 9.35 5.76 17.73
N ALA A 103 8.45 6.14 16.84
CA ALA A 103 8.21 7.52 16.46
C ALA A 103 6.74 7.86 16.68
N GLU A 104 6.49 9.02 17.29
CA GLU A 104 5.14 9.48 17.58
C GLU A 104 5.03 11.00 17.50
N ASP A 105 3.85 11.47 17.11
CA ASP A 105 3.43 12.87 17.21
C ASP A 105 1.97 12.95 17.70
N GLU A 106 1.37 14.13 17.59
CA GLU A 106 -0.02 14.40 17.98
C GLU A 106 -1.06 13.56 17.21
N HIS A 107 -0.70 12.93 16.09
CA HIS A 107 -1.64 12.28 15.19
C HIS A 107 -1.30 10.84 14.81
N THR A 108 -0.06 10.39 15.01
CA THR A 108 0.33 9.00 14.73
C THR A 108 1.38 8.49 15.69
N GLN A 109 1.36 7.17 15.88
CA GLN A 109 2.36 6.42 16.61
C GLN A 109 2.76 5.22 15.74
N THR A 110 4.05 5.07 15.50
CA THR A 110 4.60 4.09 14.56
C THR A 110 5.90 3.50 15.07
N ALA A 111 6.11 2.21 14.82
CA ALA A 111 7.34 1.51 15.11
C ALA A 111 8.16 1.39 13.83
N VAL A 112 9.38 1.94 13.82
CA VAL A 112 10.35 1.72 12.73
C VAL A 112 10.95 0.34 12.91
N VAL A 113 11.00 -0.44 11.83
CA VAL A 113 11.35 -1.87 11.90
C VAL A 113 12.42 -2.25 10.89
N ALA A 114 13.16 -3.31 11.20
CA ALA A 114 13.95 -4.06 10.23
C ALA A 114 13.32 -5.44 10.03
N VAL A 115 13.27 -5.88 8.78
CA VAL A 115 12.81 -7.19 8.33
C VAL A 115 14.01 -8.05 7.91
N SER A 116 14.03 -9.29 8.38
CA SER A 116 15.05 -10.27 8.04
C SER A 116 14.43 -11.63 7.77
N THR A 117 15.14 -12.43 6.97
CA THR A 117 14.83 -13.83 6.69
C THR A 117 15.99 -14.72 7.13
N GLU A 118 15.85 -16.03 6.95
CA GLU A 118 16.93 -17.00 7.16
C GLU A 118 18.16 -16.71 6.28
N HIS A 119 17.98 -16.02 5.16
CA HIS A 119 19.03 -15.67 4.20
C HIS A 119 19.64 -14.28 4.43
N GLY A 120 19.19 -13.53 5.44
CA GLY A 120 19.71 -12.21 5.76
C GLY A 120 18.67 -11.10 5.73
N ALA A 121 19.15 -9.85 5.72
CA ALA A 121 18.29 -8.66 5.71
C ALA A 121 17.51 -8.55 4.40
N VAL A 122 16.24 -8.14 4.50
CA VAL A 122 15.41 -7.82 3.34
C VAL A 122 15.70 -6.39 2.90
N GLN A 123 15.92 -6.17 1.61
CA GLN A 123 16.04 -4.82 1.07
C GLN A 123 14.66 -4.18 0.90
N TYR A 124 14.58 -2.87 1.18
CA TYR A 124 13.37 -2.08 1.06
C TYR A 124 13.52 -1.05 -0.05
N ALA A 125 12.42 -0.74 -0.72
CA ALA A 125 12.34 0.42 -1.59
C ALA A 125 11.64 1.61 -0.91
N VAL A 126 11.27 1.46 0.36
CA VAL A 126 10.74 2.52 1.21
C VAL A 126 11.84 3.02 2.13
N GLU A 127 11.88 4.34 2.36
CA GLU A 127 12.91 4.97 3.19
C GLU A 127 12.86 4.51 4.65
N CYS A 128 11.66 4.32 5.19
CA CYS A 128 11.43 3.96 6.59
C CYS A 128 10.41 2.82 6.66
N PRO A 129 10.84 1.55 6.58
CA PRO A 129 9.97 0.41 6.86
C PRO A 129 9.42 0.50 8.28
N HIS A 130 8.10 0.50 8.44
CA HIS A 130 7.45 0.74 9.72
C HIS A 130 6.13 -0.01 9.86
N VAL A 131 5.67 -0.14 11.10
CA VAL A 131 4.33 -0.61 11.48
C VAL A 131 3.62 0.53 12.22
N THR A 132 2.50 1.00 11.68
CA THR A 132 1.63 1.92 12.41
C THR A 132 0.98 1.21 13.59
N LEU A 133 1.11 1.78 14.78
CA LEU A 133 0.55 1.25 16.02
C LEU A 133 -0.80 1.88 16.31
N SER A 134 -0.87 3.20 16.21
CA SER A 134 -2.11 3.95 16.40
C SER A 134 -2.09 5.28 15.63
N TYR A 135 -3.26 5.84 15.36
CA TYR A 135 -3.42 7.12 14.66
C TYR A 135 -4.73 7.82 15.07
N SER A 136 -4.79 9.15 14.91
CA SER A 136 -5.96 9.96 15.33
C SER A 136 -7.19 9.64 14.48
N GLY A 137 -7.00 9.49 13.17
CA GLY A 137 -8.08 9.23 12.23
C GLY A 137 -8.96 10.44 11.93
N GLU A 138 -8.50 11.64 12.29
CA GLU A 138 -9.02 12.93 11.86
C GLU A 138 -8.81 13.11 10.34
N GLU A 139 -9.52 14.07 9.73
CA GLU A 139 -9.44 14.30 8.28
C GLU A 139 -8.01 14.62 7.86
N GLY A 140 -7.44 13.80 6.97
CA GLY A 140 -6.05 13.92 6.51
C GLY A 140 -5.02 13.10 7.33
N TYR A 141 -5.39 12.59 8.50
CA TYR A 141 -4.49 11.81 9.38
C TYR A 141 -4.87 10.32 9.37
N SER A 142 -4.51 9.65 8.27
CA SER A 142 -4.70 8.21 8.10
C SER A 142 -3.46 7.43 8.54
N GLN A 143 -3.51 6.10 8.46
CA GLN A 143 -2.35 5.23 8.68
C GLN A 143 -1.14 5.63 7.81
N ALA A 144 -1.37 6.16 6.60
CA ALA A 144 -0.30 6.57 5.68
C ALA A 144 0.41 7.87 6.10
N TYR A 145 -0.12 8.61 7.08
CA TYR A 145 0.47 9.85 7.58
C TYR A 145 1.85 9.63 8.24
N ALA A 146 2.17 8.41 8.69
CA ALA A 146 3.48 8.08 9.23
C ALA A 146 4.65 8.47 8.31
N ASN A 147 4.47 8.39 6.99
CA ASN A 147 5.49 8.85 6.03
C ASN A 147 5.78 10.35 6.18
N VAL A 148 4.75 11.17 6.41
CA VAL A 148 4.90 12.61 6.65
C VAL A 148 5.61 12.89 7.97
N LEU A 149 5.34 12.08 9.01
CA LEU A 149 6.09 12.17 10.28
C LEU A 149 7.58 11.92 10.05
N PHE A 150 7.94 10.87 9.30
CA PHE A 150 9.35 10.57 9.02
C PHE A 150 10.04 11.68 8.21
N GLU A 151 9.38 12.23 7.18
CA GLU A 151 9.91 13.38 6.43
C GLU A 151 10.22 14.58 7.35
N ARG A 152 9.36 14.83 8.35
CA ARG A 152 9.58 15.91 9.33
C ARG A 152 10.75 15.59 10.26
N LEU A 153 10.82 14.36 10.77
CA LEU A 153 11.93 13.93 11.64
C LEU A 153 13.28 13.96 10.92
N GLN A 154 13.31 13.64 9.62
CA GLN A 154 14.50 13.79 8.79
C GLN A 154 14.88 15.27 8.63
N LYS A 155 13.92 16.14 8.33
CA LYS A 155 14.15 17.59 8.21
C LYS A 155 14.67 18.23 9.50
N THR A 156 14.27 17.73 10.66
CA THR A 156 14.76 18.22 11.97
C THR A 156 16.07 17.55 12.41
N GLY A 157 16.59 16.58 11.65
CA GLY A 157 17.77 15.80 12.00
C GLY A 157 17.56 14.84 13.17
N SER A 158 16.31 14.60 13.57
CA SER A 158 15.96 13.67 14.65
C SER A 158 15.94 12.22 14.17
N LEU A 159 15.82 12.00 12.86
CA LEU A 159 15.96 10.72 12.19
C LEU A 159 16.96 10.88 11.06
N THR A 160 18.04 10.09 11.09
CA THR A 160 19.02 10.01 10.00
C THR A 160 18.92 8.64 9.36
N LEU A 161 18.81 8.61 8.04
CA LEU A 161 18.90 7.38 7.28
C LEU A 161 20.39 7.11 7.02
N GLU A 162 20.89 5.96 7.45
CA GLU A 162 22.19 5.51 7.02
C GLU A 162 22.06 5.06 5.57
N GLU A 163 22.74 5.76 4.65
CA GLU A 163 22.91 5.27 3.29
C GLU A 163 23.68 3.95 3.39
N THR A 164 23.01 2.85 3.06
CA THR A 164 23.70 1.57 2.97
C THR A 164 24.38 1.58 1.60
N ASP A 165 25.69 1.88 1.58
CA ASP A 165 26.50 1.81 0.37
C ASP A 165 26.31 0.42 -0.28
N GLU A 166 25.88 0.42 -1.55
CA GLU A 166 25.65 -0.79 -2.37
C GLU A 166 26.94 -1.58 -2.67
#